data_AF-N9TZ43-F1
#
_entry.id   AF-N9TZ43-F1
#
_cell.length_a   1.000
_cell.length_b   1.000
_cell.length_c   1.000
_cell.angle_alpha   90.00
_cell.angle_beta   90.00
_cell.angle_gamma   90.00
#
_symmetry.space_group_name_H-M   'P 1'
#
loop_
_entity.id
_entity.type
_entity.pdbx_description
1 polymer ?
#
loop_
_entity_poly.entity_id
_entity_poly.type
_entity_poly.pdbx_seq_one_letter_code
_entity_poly.pdbx_strand_id
1 'polypeptide(L)'
;MSRLSPLQYDILTTLLVRRPLSTTRLVALFPACTQALEALVFDDLVRERGEGVWAISALGTLTLLQAIREGAAAAPTWPEALGWVAALLDAKANPPAKLPHALFEMLDESESMTLLETVSPAWQQLMIDYWSAQALLEARPIELDGRRLAKGAQARLSLWLEEESWWLADGQILPHWPSLALGWQQEELDQGAWVQLGAQRPREPLLSTLIWLGVLQQHDPALAASERKSVLRQCGHQAALQDALRQWDGERHTVGLFEMLQLPPDEVFWGHLWIDLCAMSRHGESGSALQALRKWSLDELLATPPRHRLMGLCQDLLRLLTGRAVSAAPLAGIDTWQDEDEPLKPAGWLNWLQGLGRSAGASKVKERLVWNLLLEGPTLECRVQKLGVKGEWTAGRRVDLALVSSQYPTLLGEEDWALLRQYGKEDRHWSHEFWTQLAAHPHLYNAQGQRLQLALTQPLIYLTAG
;
A
#
# COMPACT_ATOMS: atom_id res chain seq x y z
N MET A 1 -18.34 -13.33 22.16
CA MET A 1 -17.01 -13.88 22.49
C MET A 1 -16.95 -14.30 23.96
N SER A 2 -16.28 -15.41 24.28
CA SER A 2 -15.94 -15.77 25.66
C SER A 2 -14.90 -14.80 26.21
N ARG A 3 -15.10 -14.33 27.45
CA ARG A 3 -14.17 -13.39 28.09
C ARG A 3 -12.83 -14.08 28.33
N LEU A 4 -11.74 -13.49 27.83
CA LEU A 4 -10.39 -14.03 28.03
C LEU A 4 -9.99 -13.94 29.51
N SER A 5 -9.08 -14.81 29.93
CA SER A 5 -8.47 -14.76 31.25
C SER A 5 -7.50 -13.58 31.39
N PRO A 6 -7.20 -13.11 32.63
CA PRO A 6 -6.19 -12.08 32.85
C PRO A 6 -4.83 -12.41 32.23
N LEU A 7 -4.39 -13.67 32.34
CA LEU A 7 -3.13 -14.13 31.75
C LEU A 7 -3.12 -13.99 30.22
N GLN A 8 -4.24 -14.29 29.56
CA GLN A 8 -4.36 -14.14 28.11
C GLN A 8 -4.28 -12.65 27.71
N TYR A 9 -4.93 -11.75 28.44
CA TYR A 9 -4.77 -10.31 28.21
C TYR A 9 -3.34 -9.82 28.46
N ASP A 10 -2.64 -10.33 29.46
CA ASP A 10 -1.24 -9.99 29.73
C ASP A 10 -0.30 -10.45 28.62
N ILE A 11 -0.55 -11.64 28.05
CA ILE A 11 0.19 -12.17 26.90
C ILE A 11 -0.06 -11.28 25.67
N LEU A 12 -1.32 -10.98 25.34
CA LEU A 12 -1.67 -10.10 24.21
C LEU A 12 -1.02 -8.71 24.37
N THR A 13 -1.13 -8.12 25.56
CA THR A 13 -0.51 -6.83 25.89
C THR A 13 1.00 -6.87 25.69
N THR A 14 1.65 -7.93 26.15
CA THR A 14 3.10 -8.11 26.01
C THR A 14 3.51 -8.25 24.55
N LEU A 15 2.77 -9.04 23.77
CA LEU A 15 3.02 -9.23 22.34
C LEU A 15 2.78 -7.95 21.54
N LEU A 16 1.79 -7.15 21.92
CA LEU A 16 1.51 -5.85 21.31
C LEU A 16 2.65 -4.85 21.55
N VAL A 17 3.16 -4.79 22.78
CA VAL A 17 4.18 -3.80 23.21
C VAL A 17 5.60 -4.19 22.80
N ARG A 18 5.97 -5.48 22.87
CA ARG A 18 7.37 -5.96 22.73
C ARG A 18 7.69 -6.69 21.43
N ARG A 19 6.71 -6.79 20.51
CA ARG A 19 6.70 -7.45 19.18
C ARG A 19 8.05 -7.94 18.62
N PRO A 20 8.06 -9.11 17.93
CA PRO A 20 7.48 -10.41 18.31
C PRO A 20 8.38 -11.15 19.34
N LEU A 21 7.85 -12.17 20.04
CA LEU A 21 8.58 -12.87 21.11
C LEU A 21 8.61 -14.39 20.92
N SER A 22 9.72 -15.03 21.28
CA SER A 22 9.84 -16.49 21.26
C SER A 22 9.09 -17.18 22.40
N THR A 23 8.71 -18.46 22.23
CA THR A 23 8.10 -19.29 23.29
C THR A 23 8.92 -19.24 24.58
N THR A 24 10.24 -19.40 24.49
CA THR A 24 11.14 -19.34 25.65
C THR A 24 11.03 -18.01 26.41
N ARG A 25 10.91 -16.90 25.68
CA ARG A 25 10.79 -15.57 26.28
C ARG A 25 9.41 -15.36 26.90
N LEU A 26 8.35 -15.87 26.29
CA LEU A 26 7.00 -15.83 26.86
C LEU A 26 6.90 -16.68 28.13
N VAL A 27 7.46 -17.89 28.16
CA VAL A 27 7.48 -18.75 29.35
C VAL A 27 8.27 -18.11 30.50
N ALA A 28 9.38 -17.43 30.18
CA ALA A 28 10.15 -16.71 31.19
C ALA A 28 9.40 -15.53 31.82
N LEU A 29 8.51 -14.87 31.06
CA LEU A 29 7.66 -13.77 31.56
C LEU A 29 6.41 -14.30 32.26
N PHE A 30 5.89 -15.44 31.81
CA PHE A 30 4.63 -16.01 32.23
C PHE A 30 4.78 -17.52 32.47
N PRO A 31 5.13 -17.95 33.70
CA PRO A 31 5.40 -19.35 34.05
C PRO A 31 4.14 -20.26 34.10
N ALA A 32 3.37 -20.29 33.02
CA ALA A 32 2.24 -21.20 32.72
C ALA A 32 1.57 -20.82 31.37
N CYS A 33 2.25 -20.06 30.51
CA CYS A 33 1.60 -19.47 29.34
C CYS A 33 1.30 -20.44 28.21
N THR A 34 1.82 -21.67 28.21
CA THR A 34 1.66 -22.60 27.09
C THR A 34 0.19 -22.87 26.76
N GLN A 35 -0.63 -23.24 27.75
CA GLN A 35 -2.06 -23.51 27.52
C GLN A 35 -2.84 -22.23 27.14
N ALA A 36 -2.48 -21.10 27.76
CA ALA A 36 -3.09 -19.81 27.43
C ALA A 36 -2.73 -19.35 26.00
N LEU A 37 -1.49 -19.59 25.57
CA LEU A 37 -0.99 -19.30 24.23
C LEU A 37 -1.64 -20.21 23.20
N GLU A 38 -1.77 -21.51 23.47
CA GLU A 38 -2.50 -22.45 22.62
C GLU A 38 -3.94 -22.02 22.41
N ALA A 39 -4.64 -21.58 23.46
CA ALA A 39 -5.99 -21.05 23.34
C ALA A 39 -6.02 -19.75 22.50
N LEU A 40 -5.07 -18.83 22.71
CA LEU A 40 -4.98 -17.60 21.92
C LEU A 40 -4.65 -17.85 20.44
N VAL A 41 -3.89 -18.91 20.13
CA VAL A 41 -3.62 -19.35 18.75
C VAL A 41 -4.85 -19.99 18.15
N PHE A 42 -5.56 -20.83 18.92
CA PHE A 42 -6.81 -21.46 18.48
C PHE A 42 -7.89 -20.42 18.14
N ASP A 43 -7.95 -19.32 18.90
CA ASP A 43 -8.87 -18.20 18.67
C ASP A 43 -8.34 -17.16 17.66
N ASP A 44 -7.25 -17.44 16.93
CA ASP A 44 -6.60 -16.55 15.95
C ASP A 44 -6.14 -15.17 16.50
N LEU A 45 -6.01 -15.03 17.82
CA LEU A 45 -5.58 -13.80 18.49
C LEU A 45 -4.05 -13.62 18.49
N VAL A 46 -3.32 -14.71 18.26
CA VAL A 46 -1.86 -14.75 18.15
C VAL A 46 -1.47 -15.61 16.95
N ARG A 47 -0.45 -15.20 16.20
CA ARG A 47 0.05 -15.88 15.00
C ARG A 47 1.53 -16.20 15.13
N GLU A 48 1.96 -17.30 14.54
CA GLU A 48 3.37 -17.67 14.44
C GLU A 48 4.05 -16.88 13.31
N ARG A 49 5.26 -16.36 13.58
CA ARG A 49 6.10 -15.54 12.68
C ARG A 49 7.49 -16.17 12.57
N GLY A 50 7.52 -17.44 12.21
CA GLY A 50 8.72 -18.29 12.23
C GLY A 50 8.74 -19.19 13.46
N GLU A 51 9.58 -20.22 13.40
CA GLU A 51 9.54 -21.35 14.34
C GLU A 51 9.61 -20.90 15.81
N GLY A 52 8.51 -21.07 16.53
CA GLY A 52 8.39 -20.72 17.95
C GLY A 52 8.45 -19.23 18.26
N VAL A 53 8.18 -18.35 17.28
CA VAL A 53 8.11 -16.89 17.44
C VAL A 53 6.67 -16.43 17.25
N TRP A 54 6.14 -15.71 18.23
CA TRP A 54 4.73 -15.34 18.29
C TRP A 54 4.54 -13.83 18.15
N ALA A 55 3.51 -13.44 17.42
CA ALA A 55 3.07 -12.06 17.28
C ALA A 55 1.56 -11.95 17.51
N ILE A 56 1.12 -10.84 18.10
CA ILE A 56 -0.30 -10.54 18.18
C ILE A 56 -0.89 -10.38 16.78
N SER A 57 -2.10 -10.89 16.57
CA SER A 57 -2.84 -10.68 15.32
C SER A 57 -3.59 -9.34 15.31
N ALA A 58 -4.20 -9.00 14.17
CA ALA A 58 -5.12 -7.87 14.06
C ALA A 58 -6.35 -8.07 14.96
N LEU A 59 -7.02 -9.23 14.87
CA LEU A 59 -8.11 -9.63 15.77
C LEU A 59 -7.70 -9.60 17.25
N GLY A 60 -6.51 -10.09 17.59
CA GLY A 60 -5.96 -10.03 18.95
C GLY A 60 -5.76 -8.61 19.44
N THR A 61 -5.31 -7.72 18.55
CA THR A 61 -5.19 -6.28 18.85
C THR A 61 -6.57 -5.69 19.11
N LEU A 62 -7.54 -5.90 18.22
CA LEU A 62 -8.92 -5.42 18.37
C LEU A 62 -9.56 -5.89 19.69
N THR A 63 -9.47 -7.20 19.97
CA THR A 63 -10.01 -7.83 21.18
C THR A 63 -9.40 -7.21 22.44
N LEU A 64 -8.09 -6.97 22.44
CA LEU A 64 -7.42 -6.31 23.56
C LEU A 64 -7.89 -4.87 23.73
N LEU A 65 -8.06 -4.11 22.64
CA LEU A 65 -8.52 -2.71 22.72
C LEU A 65 -9.94 -2.62 23.26
N GLN A 66 -10.86 -3.46 22.78
CA GLN A 66 -12.22 -3.54 23.31
C GLN A 66 -12.19 -3.88 24.81
N ALA A 67 -11.40 -4.88 25.21
CA ALA A 67 -11.28 -5.26 26.61
C ALA A 67 -10.72 -4.14 27.50
N ILE A 68 -9.76 -3.36 27.01
CA ILE A 68 -9.24 -2.18 27.73
C ILE A 68 -10.35 -1.15 27.93
N ARG A 69 -11.15 -0.90 26.90
CA ARG A 69 -12.23 0.09 26.94
C ARG A 69 -13.37 -0.32 27.86
N GLU A 70 -13.69 -1.61 27.91
CA GLU A 70 -14.68 -2.20 28.82
C GLU A 70 -14.17 -2.33 30.25
N GLY A 71 -12.90 -2.01 30.51
CA GLY A 71 -12.26 -2.17 31.82
C GLY A 71 -11.97 -3.62 32.21
N ALA A 72 -12.02 -4.55 31.25
CA ALA A 72 -11.65 -5.95 31.43
C ALA A 72 -10.13 -6.17 31.42
N ALA A 73 -9.37 -5.26 30.80
CA ALA A 73 -7.91 -5.24 30.79
C ALA A 73 -7.38 -3.85 31.13
N ALA A 74 -6.19 -3.77 31.74
CA ALA A 74 -5.55 -2.49 32.02
C ALA A 74 -4.76 -2.02 30.79
N ALA A 75 -4.82 -0.72 30.49
CA ALA A 75 -3.97 -0.13 29.46
C ALA A 75 -2.49 -0.16 29.91
N PRO A 76 -1.57 -0.73 29.13
CA PRO A 76 -0.15 -0.65 29.44
C PRO A 76 0.38 0.77 29.25
N THR A 77 1.60 1.01 29.72
CA THR A 77 2.38 2.17 29.24
C THR A 77 2.69 1.98 27.76
N TRP A 78 2.03 2.75 26.91
CA TRP A 78 2.21 2.69 25.46
C TRP A 78 3.61 3.21 25.06
N PRO A 79 4.42 2.42 24.34
CA PRO A 79 5.59 2.95 23.64
C PRO A 79 5.17 4.05 22.64
N GLU A 80 6.08 4.97 22.33
CA GLU A 80 5.82 6.05 21.35
C GLU A 80 5.33 5.51 20.00
N ALA A 81 5.87 4.38 19.54
CA ALA A 81 5.44 3.70 18.31
C ALA A 81 3.97 3.22 18.33
N LEU A 82 3.38 3.06 19.52
CA LEU A 82 1.96 2.72 19.71
C LEU A 82 1.13 3.92 20.19
N GLY A 83 1.63 5.15 20.05
CA GLY A 83 0.88 6.36 20.42
C GLY A 83 -0.47 6.49 19.70
N TRP A 84 -0.61 5.89 18.52
CA TRP A 84 -1.88 5.80 17.81
C TRP A 84 -2.94 4.97 18.55
N VAL A 85 -2.53 3.93 19.30
CA VAL A 85 -3.43 3.10 20.11
C VAL A 85 -3.97 3.92 21.28
N ALA A 86 -3.09 4.66 21.96
CA ALA A 86 -3.49 5.56 23.03
C ALA A 86 -4.50 6.61 22.52
N ALA A 87 -4.23 7.21 21.35
CA ALA A 87 -5.13 8.16 20.70
C ALA A 87 -6.45 7.52 20.25
N LEU A 88 -6.47 6.24 19.88
CA LEU A 88 -7.69 5.53 19.51
C LEU A 88 -8.58 5.25 20.73
N LEU A 89 -7.97 4.97 21.88
CA LEU A 89 -8.66 4.73 23.15
C LEU A 89 -9.21 6.02 23.79
N ASP A 90 -8.63 7.17 23.47
CA ASP A 90 -9.10 8.47 23.94
C ASP A 90 -10.23 9.01 23.05
N ALA A 91 -11.43 9.12 23.64
CA ALA A 91 -12.64 9.63 22.98
C ALA A 91 -12.53 11.09 22.48
N LYS A 92 -11.47 11.82 22.84
CA LYS A 92 -11.23 13.20 22.42
C LYS A 92 -10.03 13.37 21.49
N ALA A 93 -9.17 12.36 21.38
CA ALA A 93 -7.95 12.49 20.59
C ALA A 93 -8.25 12.38 19.09
N ASN A 94 -7.47 13.13 18.31
CA ASN A 94 -7.52 13.04 16.85
C ASN A 94 -6.59 11.93 16.36
N PRO A 95 -6.87 11.33 15.19
CA PRO A 95 -5.94 10.40 14.57
C PRO A 95 -4.59 11.08 14.28
N PRO A 96 -3.45 10.40 14.50
CA PRO A 96 -2.15 10.96 14.19
C PRO A 96 -1.98 11.13 12.67
N ALA A 97 -1.16 12.10 12.27
CA ALA A 97 -0.91 12.40 10.85
C ALA A 97 -0.29 11.22 10.08
N LYS A 98 0.49 10.37 10.76
CA LYS A 98 1.04 9.13 10.22
C LYS A 98 0.34 7.96 10.88
N LEU A 99 -0.39 7.20 10.07
CA LEU A 99 -1.11 6.01 10.52
C LEU A 99 -0.29 4.76 10.19
N PRO A 100 -0.16 3.81 11.13
CA PRO A 100 0.54 2.57 10.88
C PRO A 100 -0.34 1.61 10.08
N HIS A 101 0.29 0.76 9.27
CA HIS A 101 -0.42 -0.29 8.53
C HIS A 101 -1.23 -1.23 9.46
N ALA A 102 -0.69 -1.53 10.64
CA ALA A 102 -1.35 -2.36 11.65
C ALA A 102 -2.71 -1.81 12.14
N LEU A 103 -3.00 -0.52 11.95
CA LEU A 103 -4.34 0.02 12.17
C LEU A 103 -5.33 -0.54 11.14
N PHE A 104 -4.98 -0.49 9.86
CA PHE A 104 -5.86 -0.89 8.77
C PHE A 104 -6.08 -2.41 8.76
N GLU A 105 -5.03 -3.20 9.03
CA GLU A 105 -5.16 -4.64 9.27
C GLU A 105 -6.17 -4.95 10.40
N MET A 106 -6.26 -4.10 11.42
CA MET A 106 -7.23 -4.24 12.51
C MET A 106 -8.64 -3.76 12.12
N LEU A 107 -8.76 -2.70 11.31
CA LEU A 107 -10.06 -2.22 10.79
C LEU A 107 -10.67 -3.20 9.79
N ASP A 108 -9.89 -4.14 9.27
CA ASP A 108 -10.35 -5.19 8.39
C ASP A 108 -11.06 -6.34 9.10
N GLU A 109 -10.92 -6.43 10.42
CA GLU A 109 -11.59 -7.43 11.23
C GLU A 109 -13.10 -7.12 11.30
N SER A 110 -13.94 -8.15 11.18
CA SER A 110 -15.40 -8.00 11.12
C SER A 110 -16.01 -7.26 12.32
N GLU A 111 -15.42 -7.41 13.51
CA GLU A 111 -15.90 -6.79 14.74
C GLU A 111 -15.40 -5.34 14.93
N SER A 112 -14.53 -4.83 14.05
CA SER A 112 -13.90 -3.52 14.19
C SER A 112 -14.90 -2.36 14.15
N MET A 113 -16.06 -2.57 13.50
CA MET A 113 -17.18 -1.63 13.45
C MET A 113 -17.66 -1.20 14.84
N THR A 114 -17.54 -2.07 15.84
CA THR A 114 -17.91 -1.78 17.24
C THR A 114 -17.12 -0.61 17.83
N LEU A 115 -15.94 -0.30 17.27
CA LEU A 115 -15.13 0.84 17.72
C LEU A 115 -15.82 2.18 17.46
N LEU A 116 -16.66 2.29 16.42
CA LEU A 116 -17.29 3.53 15.98
C LEU A 116 -17.98 4.30 17.10
N GLU A 117 -18.74 3.61 17.95
CA GLU A 117 -19.57 4.24 18.98
C GLU A 117 -18.76 4.95 20.06
N THR A 118 -17.46 4.72 20.05
CA THR A 118 -16.64 4.87 21.23
C THR A 118 -15.36 5.67 21.01
N VAL A 119 -14.97 5.83 19.75
CA VAL A 119 -13.83 6.66 19.35
C VAL A 119 -14.26 8.11 19.12
N SER A 120 -13.30 9.01 18.99
CA SER A 120 -13.59 10.43 18.73
C SER A 120 -14.28 10.64 17.36
N PRO A 121 -14.98 11.77 17.15
CA PRO A 121 -15.60 12.06 15.86
C PRO A 121 -14.62 12.09 14.68
N ALA A 122 -13.35 12.44 14.91
CA ALA A 122 -12.33 12.43 13.88
C ALA A 122 -11.90 10.99 13.52
N TRP A 123 -11.80 10.11 14.52
CA TRP A 123 -11.60 8.68 14.27
C TRP A 123 -12.79 8.04 13.56
N GLN A 124 -14.03 8.41 13.92
CA GLN A 124 -15.22 7.95 13.21
C GLN A 124 -15.19 8.32 11.72
N GLN A 125 -14.86 9.57 11.39
CA GLN A 125 -14.74 10.02 10.00
C GLN A 125 -13.67 9.23 9.23
N LEU A 126 -12.51 8.98 9.85
CA LEU A 126 -11.45 8.19 9.25
C LEU A 126 -11.89 6.75 8.94
N MET A 127 -12.54 6.10 9.89
CA MET A 127 -13.01 4.72 9.74
C MET A 127 -14.12 4.63 8.68
N ILE A 128 -15.04 5.61 8.66
CA ILE A 128 -16.08 5.71 7.62
C ILE A 128 -15.45 5.87 6.24
N ASP A 129 -14.45 6.75 6.11
CA ASP A 129 -13.72 6.92 4.85
C ASP A 129 -13.04 5.63 4.40
N TYR A 130 -12.43 4.89 5.33
CA TYR A 130 -11.79 3.62 5.04
C TYR A 130 -12.79 2.55 4.58
N TRP A 131 -13.82 2.25 5.38
CA TRP A 131 -14.78 1.18 5.07
C TRP A 131 -15.69 1.51 3.89
N SER A 132 -16.10 2.77 3.74
CA SER A 132 -16.94 3.17 2.60
C SER A 132 -16.15 3.10 1.30
N ALA A 133 -14.87 3.49 1.31
CA ALA A 133 -14.00 3.30 0.18
C ALA A 133 -13.90 1.81 -0.17
N GLN A 134 -13.60 0.94 0.81
CA GLN A 134 -13.54 -0.54 0.64
C GLN A 134 -14.81 -1.09 0.00
N ALA A 135 -15.98 -0.81 0.58
CA ALA A 135 -17.27 -1.32 0.11
C ALA A 135 -17.53 -0.96 -1.37
N LEU A 136 -17.34 0.30 -1.75
CA LEU A 136 -17.62 0.73 -3.12
C LEU A 136 -16.70 0.12 -4.17
N LEU A 137 -15.50 -0.33 -3.80
CA LEU A 137 -14.57 -1.01 -4.73
C LEU A 137 -14.90 -2.46 -4.93
N GLU A 138 -15.31 -3.10 -3.85
CA GLU A 138 -15.89 -4.43 -3.90
C GLU A 138 -17.26 -4.41 -4.61
N ALA A 139 -17.72 -3.22 -5.01
CA ALA A 139 -19.04 -2.96 -5.57
C ALA A 139 -20.16 -3.46 -4.66
N ARG A 140 -19.96 -3.32 -3.35
CA ARG A 140 -20.90 -3.71 -2.29
C ARG A 140 -21.54 -2.49 -1.64
N PRO A 141 -22.78 -2.63 -1.15
CA PRO A 141 -23.41 -1.59 -0.35
C PRO A 141 -22.59 -1.23 0.89
N ILE A 142 -22.66 0.01 1.31
CA ILE A 142 -22.01 0.49 2.54
C ILE A 142 -22.86 0.05 3.73
N GLU A 143 -22.37 -0.95 4.46
CA GLU A 143 -23.05 -1.52 5.63
C GLU A 143 -22.69 -0.79 6.94
N LEU A 144 -22.94 0.53 7.00
CA LEU A 144 -22.66 1.36 8.18
C LEU A 144 -23.95 1.91 8.82
N ASP A 145 -24.14 1.69 10.14
CA ASP A 145 -25.26 2.29 10.88
C ASP A 145 -24.92 3.71 11.36
N GLY A 146 -25.57 4.70 10.74
CA GLY A 146 -25.40 6.11 11.11
C GLY A 146 -25.98 6.52 12.46
N ARG A 147 -26.84 5.71 13.10
CA ARG A 147 -27.60 6.10 14.30
C ARG A 147 -26.74 6.43 15.51
N ARG A 148 -25.55 5.81 15.60
CA ARG A 148 -24.64 5.94 16.75
C ARG A 148 -23.40 6.81 16.45
N LEU A 149 -23.38 7.44 15.28
CA LEU A 149 -22.29 8.32 14.86
C LEU A 149 -22.49 9.75 15.35
N ALA A 150 -21.38 10.47 15.56
CA ALA A 150 -21.42 11.90 15.78
C ALA A 150 -21.91 12.64 14.53
N LYS A 151 -22.47 13.85 14.68
CA LYS A 151 -23.05 14.63 13.58
C LYS A 151 -22.11 14.80 12.38
N GLY A 152 -20.83 15.06 12.62
CA GLY A 152 -19.82 15.19 11.55
C GLY A 152 -19.58 13.87 10.80
N ALA A 153 -19.56 12.75 11.52
CA ALA A 153 -19.43 11.41 10.95
C ALA A 153 -20.70 10.99 10.18
N GLN A 154 -21.89 11.35 10.65
CA GLN A 154 -23.15 11.15 9.92
C GLN A 154 -23.19 11.90 8.59
N ALA A 155 -22.77 13.18 8.60
CA ALA A 155 -22.66 13.97 7.38
C ALA A 155 -21.66 13.33 6.40
N ARG A 156 -20.53 12.84 6.93
CA ARG A 156 -19.52 12.14 6.13
C ARG A 156 -20.04 10.84 5.51
N LEU A 157 -20.74 10.01 6.29
CA LEU A 157 -21.38 8.79 5.78
C LEU A 157 -22.43 9.12 4.71
N SER A 158 -23.21 10.19 4.89
CA SER A 158 -24.22 10.58 3.90
C SER A 158 -23.60 10.90 2.53
N LEU A 159 -22.42 11.53 2.50
CA LEU A 159 -21.70 11.79 1.25
C LEU A 159 -21.26 10.49 0.56
N TRP A 160 -20.82 9.49 1.33
CA TRP A 160 -20.47 8.18 0.79
C TRP A 160 -21.69 7.40 0.28
N LEU A 161 -22.83 7.51 0.96
CA LEU A 161 -24.09 6.91 0.49
C LEU A 161 -24.59 7.59 -0.80
N GLU A 162 -24.36 8.90 -0.97
CA GLU A 162 -24.60 9.57 -2.26
C GLU A 162 -23.69 8.99 -3.35
N GLU A 163 -22.40 8.75 -3.08
CA GLU A 163 -21.50 8.07 -4.03
C GLU A 163 -21.94 6.62 -4.33
N GLU A 164 -22.37 5.87 -3.31
CA GLU A 164 -22.91 4.52 -3.47
C GLU A 164 -24.11 4.53 -4.42
N SER A 165 -25.09 5.39 -4.16
CA SER A 165 -26.26 5.52 -5.02
C SER A 165 -25.89 5.93 -6.45
N TRP A 166 -24.79 6.66 -6.60
CA TRP A 166 -24.29 7.07 -7.90
C TRP A 166 -23.47 5.98 -8.61
N TRP A 167 -22.84 5.05 -7.90
CA TRP A 167 -22.03 3.98 -8.52
C TRP A 167 -22.77 2.65 -8.64
N LEU A 168 -23.50 2.27 -7.60
CA LEU A 168 -24.14 0.98 -7.42
C LEU A 168 -25.63 0.97 -7.78
N ALA A 169 -26.21 2.12 -8.15
CA ALA A 169 -27.56 2.10 -8.73
C ALA A 169 -27.60 1.24 -10.00
N ASP A 170 -28.80 0.70 -10.26
CA ASP A 170 -29.14 -0.02 -11.49
C ASP A 170 -28.49 0.67 -12.67
N GLY A 171 -27.78 -0.11 -13.51
CA GLY A 171 -26.91 0.30 -14.62
C GLY A 171 -27.54 1.17 -15.72
N GLN A 172 -28.62 1.88 -15.43
CA GLN A 172 -29.17 2.96 -16.22
C GLN A 172 -28.10 4.01 -16.54
N ILE A 173 -28.10 4.36 -17.82
CA ILE A 173 -27.22 5.35 -18.41
C ILE A 173 -27.43 6.69 -17.70
N LEU A 174 -26.36 7.24 -17.12
CA LEU A 174 -26.40 8.59 -16.60
C LEU A 174 -26.61 9.58 -17.75
N PRO A 175 -27.47 10.61 -17.59
CA PRO A 175 -27.79 11.55 -18.66
C PRO A 175 -26.56 12.23 -19.31
N HIS A 176 -25.45 12.32 -18.58
CA HIS A 176 -24.20 12.94 -19.04
C HIS A 176 -23.18 11.97 -19.67
N TRP A 177 -23.43 10.65 -19.64
CA TRP A 177 -22.52 9.67 -20.25
C TRP A 177 -22.34 9.82 -21.77
N PRO A 178 -23.36 10.19 -22.55
CA PRO A 178 -23.15 10.51 -23.97
C PRO A 178 -22.21 11.71 -24.18
N SER A 179 -22.29 12.74 -23.34
CA SER A 179 -21.41 13.92 -23.42
C SER A 179 -19.94 13.56 -23.17
N LEU A 180 -19.71 12.59 -22.30
CA LEU A 180 -18.39 12.05 -22.02
C LEU A 180 -17.85 11.24 -23.19
N ALA A 181 -18.67 10.38 -23.80
CA ALA A 181 -18.28 9.59 -24.96
C ALA A 181 -17.81 10.50 -26.10
N LEU A 182 -18.54 11.61 -26.32
CA LEU A 182 -18.20 12.65 -27.28
C LEU A 182 -16.89 13.35 -26.93
N GLY A 183 -16.63 13.65 -25.65
CA GLY A 183 -15.37 14.25 -25.21
C GLY A 183 -14.15 13.35 -25.42
N TRP A 184 -14.35 12.04 -25.52
CA TRP A 184 -13.32 11.02 -25.77
C TRP A 184 -12.94 10.91 -27.26
N GLN A 185 -13.87 11.24 -28.15
CA GLN A 185 -13.71 11.19 -29.61
C GLN A 185 -13.02 12.43 -30.20
N GLN A 186 -12.81 13.48 -29.40
CA GLN A 186 -12.21 14.73 -29.88
C GLN A 186 -10.68 14.69 -29.83
N GLU A 187 -10.02 15.14 -30.90
CA GLU A 187 -8.56 15.33 -30.95
C GLU A 187 -8.07 16.38 -29.93
N GLU A 188 -8.91 17.37 -29.61
CA GLU A 188 -8.69 18.34 -28.54
C GLU A 188 -9.82 18.25 -27.52
N LEU A 189 -9.50 18.02 -26.26
CA LEU A 189 -10.47 17.95 -25.16
C LEU A 189 -11.20 19.29 -24.96
N ASP A 190 -12.53 19.31 -25.03
CA ASP A 190 -13.32 20.37 -24.41
C ASP A 190 -13.23 20.28 -22.87
N GLN A 191 -12.27 21.01 -22.30
CA GLN A 191 -12.06 21.12 -20.86
C GLN A 191 -13.30 21.60 -20.11
N GLY A 192 -14.13 22.43 -20.75
CA GLY A 192 -15.39 22.92 -20.17
C GLY A 192 -16.40 21.80 -19.95
N ALA A 193 -16.50 20.88 -20.91
CA ALA A 193 -17.39 19.71 -20.82
C ALA A 193 -16.96 18.78 -19.66
N TRP A 194 -15.66 18.49 -19.52
CA TRP A 194 -15.14 17.65 -18.44
C TRP A 194 -15.31 18.28 -17.05
N VAL A 195 -15.09 19.59 -16.92
CA VAL A 195 -15.30 20.33 -15.67
C VAL A 195 -16.79 20.39 -15.30
N GLN A 196 -17.68 20.63 -16.27
CA GLN A 196 -19.13 20.63 -16.04
C GLN A 196 -19.64 19.24 -15.65
N LEU A 197 -19.08 18.18 -16.23
CA LEU A 197 -19.40 16.80 -15.88
C LEU A 197 -18.93 16.47 -14.46
N GLY A 198 -17.73 16.93 -14.09
CA GLY A 198 -17.23 16.96 -12.72
C GLY A 198 -17.99 17.89 -11.77
N ALA A 199 -18.98 18.66 -12.23
CA ALA A 199 -19.87 19.44 -11.38
C ALA A 199 -21.20 18.72 -11.05
N GLN A 200 -21.53 17.64 -11.78
CA GLN A 200 -22.74 16.83 -11.57
C GLN A 200 -22.54 15.65 -10.60
N ARG A 201 -21.30 15.40 -10.18
CA ARG A 201 -20.94 14.42 -9.15
C ARG A 201 -21.39 14.88 -7.75
N PRO A 202 -21.43 13.96 -6.76
CA PRO A 202 -21.64 14.32 -5.36
C PRO A 202 -20.68 15.44 -4.90
N ARG A 203 -21.06 16.20 -3.87
CA ARG A 203 -20.34 17.45 -3.50
C ARG A 203 -18.92 17.23 -2.98
N GLU A 204 -18.59 16.03 -2.50
CA GLU A 204 -17.24 15.66 -2.01
C GLU A 204 -16.84 14.25 -2.48
N PRO A 205 -16.74 13.99 -3.79
CA PRO A 205 -16.55 12.65 -4.28
C PRO A 205 -15.09 12.22 -4.16
N LEU A 206 -14.84 11.13 -3.44
CA LEU A 206 -13.54 10.48 -3.36
C LEU A 206 -13.40 9.40 -4.42
N LEU A 207 -14.29 8.40 -4.44
CA LEU A 207 -14.19 7.28 -5.38
C LEU A 207 -14.52 7.74 -6.81
N SER A 208 -15.61 8.48 -6.96
CA SER A 208 -16.05 8.95 -8.27
C SER A 208 -14.96 9.76 -8.95
N THR A 209 -14.27 10.59 -8.18
CA THR A 209 -13.16 11.39 -8.69
C THR A 209 -11.95 10.56 -9.08
N LEU A 210 -11.65 9.48 -8.37
CA LEU A 210 -10.57 8.57 -8.75
C LEU A 210 -10.84 7.87 -10.08
N ILE A 211 -12.09 7.44 -10.30
CA ILE A 211 -12.52 6.85 -11.57
C ILE A 211 -12.42 7.90 -12.69
N TRP A 212 -12.92 9.11 -12.45
CA TRP A 212 -12.79 10.24 -13.39
C TRP A 212 -11.35 10.60 -13.73
N LEU A 213 -10.48 10.57 -12.74
CA LEU A 213 -9.08 10.85 -12.95
C LEU A 213 -8.36 9.74 -13.72
N GLY A 214 -8.80 8.48 -13.59
CA GLY A 214 -8.29 7.37 -14.41
C GLY A 214 -8.67 7.48 -15.86
N VAL A 215 -9.90 7.90 -16.10
CA VAL A 215 -10.37 8.32 -17.41
C VAL A 215 -9.54 9.48 -17.97
N LEU A 216 -9.44 10.60 -17.22
CA LEU A 216 -8.73 11.80 -17.67
C LEU A 216 -7.24 11.54 -17.92
N GLN A 217 -6.61 10.70 -17.10
CA GLN A 217 -5.21 10.34 -17.26
C GLN A 217 -4.91 9.71 -18.62
N GLN A 218 -5.88 8.99 -19.21
CA GLN A 218 -5.71 8.35 -20.52
C GLN A 218 -5.60 9.38 -21.65
N HIS A 219 -6.15 10.58 -21.45
CA HIS A 219 -6.13 11.67 -22.44
C HIS A 219 -5.16 12.79 -22.10
N ASP A 220 -5.21 13.30 -20.87
CA ASP A 220 -4.37 14.39 -20.39
C ASP A 220 -3.73 14.02 -19.03
N PRO A 221 -2.57 13.35 -19.07
CA PRO A 221 -1.79 13.01 -17.88
C PRO A 221 -1.41 14.20 -16.99
N ALA A 222 -1.22 15.39 -17.58
CA ALA A 222 -0.77 16.56 -16.85
C ALA A 222 -1.90 17.18 -16.04
N LEU A 223 -3.08 17.32 -16.65
CA LEU A 223 -4.28 17.79 -15.99
C LEU A 223 -4.76 16.80 -14.92
N ALA A 224 -4.79 15.51 -15.23
CA ALA A 224 -5.12 14.46 -14.26
C ALA A 224 -4.20 14.52 -13.03
N ALA A 225 -2.90 14.76 -13.22
CA ALA A 225 -1.96 14.90 -12.12
C ALA A 225 -2.18 16.18 -11.26
N SER A 226 -2.69 17.26 -11.86
CA SER A 226 -3.05 18.51 -11.19
C SER A 226 -4.31 18.34 -10.35
N GLU A 227 -5.39 17.88 -10.97
CA GLU A 227 -6.70 17.66 -10.33
C GLU A 227 -6.58 16.65 -9.18
N ARG A 228 -5.79 15.60 -9.36
CA ARG A 228 -5.43 14.65 -8.30
C ARG A 228 -4.95 15.34 -7.01
N LYS A 229 -4.06 16.33 -7.11
CA LYS A 229 -3.54 17.03 -5.92
C LYS A 229 -4.62 17.85 -5.23
N SER A 230 -5.54 18.43 -5.99
CA SER A 230 -6.69 19.16 -5.47
C SER A 230 -7.61 18.23 -4.67
N VAL A 231 -7.92 17.06 -5.24
CA VAL A 231 -8.81 16.06 -4.66
C VAL A 231 -8.23 15.45 -3.39
N LEU A 232 -6.95 15.09 -3.40
CA LEU A 232 -6.28 14.61 -2.19
C LEU A 232 -6.35 15.63 -1.05
N ARG A 233 -6.19 16.93 -1.33
CA ARG A 233 -6.30 17.98 -0.30
C ARG A 233 -7.71 18.11 0.29
N GLN A 234 -8.73 17.71 -0.45
CA GLN A 234 -10.11 17.68 0.02
C GLN A 234 -10.42 16.43 0.85
N CYS A 235 -9.58 15.38 0.78
CA CYS A 235 -9.70 14.20 1.62
C CYS A 235 -9.32 14.55 3.07
N GLY A 236 -10.26 14.45 4.00
CA GLY A 236 -10.00 14.70 5.43
C GLY A 236 -8.91 13.79 6.01
N HIS A 237 -8.80 12.55 5.52
CA HIS A 237 -7.82 11.56 5.97
C HIS A 237 -7.10 10.89 4.80
N GLN A 238 -6.20 11.63 4.15
CA GLN A 238 -5.39 11.13 3.02
C GLN A 238 -4.77 9.76 3.29
N ALA A 239 -4.18 9.53 4.47
CA ALA A 239 -3.52 8.27 4.79
C ALA A 239 -4.47 7.04 4.78
N ALA A 240 -5.75 7.21 5.14
CA ALA A 240 -6.73 6.13 5.11
C ALA A 240 -7.15 5.80 3.67
N LEU A 241 -7.38 6.83 2.85
CA LEU A 241 -7.61 6.66 1.42
C LEU A 241 -6.38 6.04 0.75
N GLN A 242 -5.16 6.46 1.12
CA GLN A 242 -3.93 5.91 0.58
C GLN A 242 -3.73 4.44 0.92
N ASP A 243 -4.06 4.00 2.14
CA ASP A 243 -3.94 2.59 2.51
C ASP A 243 -5.00 1.75 1.80
N ALA A 244 -6.27 2.22 1.75
CA ALA A 244 -7.30 1.61 0.93
C ALA A 244 -6.80 1.46 -0.53
N LEU A 245 -6.31 2.53 -1.14
CA LEU A 245 -5.72 2.53 -2.49
C LEU A 245 -4.52 1.58 -2.66
N ARG A 246 -3.68 1.39 -1.64
CA ARG A 246 -2.57 0.42 -1.69
C ARG A 246 -3.07 -1.02 -1.73
N GLN A 247 -4.13 -1.30 -0.98
CA GLN A 247 -4.79 -2.60 -1.04
C GLN A 247 -5.40 -2.86 -2.43
N TRP A 248 -5.63 -1.81 -3.24
CA TRP A 248 -6.06 -1.95 -4.63
C TRP A 248 -4.94 -2.36 -5.60
N ASP A 249 -3.66 -2.20 -5.22
CA ASP A 249 -2.47 -2.60 -6.02
C ASP A 249 -2.14 -4.11 -5.82
N GLY A 250 -3.08 -4.90 -5.31
CA GLY A 250 -2.94 -6.35 -5.14
C GLY A 250 -2.18 -6.81 -3.88
N GLU A 251 -1.91 -5.93 -2.90
CA GLU A 251 -1.23 -6.35 -1.65
C GLU A 251 -2.08 -7.29 -0.79
N ARG A 252 -3.42 -7.28 -0.95
CA ARG A 252 -4.36 -8.07 -0.15
C ARG A 252 -5.03 -9.22 -0.92
N HIS A 253 -5.25 -9.04 -2.21
CA HIS A 253 -5.81 -10.07 -3.08
C HIS A 253 -4.67 -10.67 -3.91
N THR A 254 -4.34 -11.92 -3.64
CA THR A 254 -3.39 -12.71 -4.46
C THR A 254 -3.93 -13.01 -5.85
N VAL A 255 -5.19 -12.63 -6.12
CA VAL A 255 -5.90 -12.89 -7.36
C VAL A 255 -5.38 -11.92 -8.42
N GLY A 256 -4.52 -12.43 -9.31
CA GLY A 256 -4.05 -11.64 -10.44
C GLY A 256 -5.21 -11.29 -11.38
N LEU A 257 -5.07 -10.21 -12.16
CA LEU A 257 -6.05 -9.79 -13.18
C LEU A 257 -6.71 -10.95 -13.95
N PHE A 258 -5.92 -11.90 -14.47
CA PHE A 258 -6.45 -13.03 -15.25
C PHE A 258 -7.23 -14.04 -14.42
N GLU A 259 -6.92 -14.18 -13.14
CA GLU A 259 -7.69 -15.00 -12.20
C GLU A 259 -9.00 -14.27 -11.86
N MET A 260 -8.97 -12.94 -11.73
CA MET A 260 -10.15 -12.12 -11.48
C MET A 260 -11.14 -12.18 -12.65
N LEU A 261 -10.64 -12.20 -13.89
CA LEU A 261 -11.47 -12.36 -15.10
C LEU A 261 -12.11 -13.75 -15.25
N GLN A 262 -11.72 -14.74 -14.42
CA GLN A 262 -12.33 -16.07 -14.38
C GLN A 262 -13.40 -16.19 -13.28
N LEU A 263 -13.46 -15.23 -12.36
CA LEU A 263 -14.45 -15.24 -11.31
C LEU A 263 -15.85 -14.99 -11.89
N PRO A 264 -16.90 -15.60 -11.31
CA PRO A 264 -18.27 -15.18 -11.58
C PRO A 264 -18.41 -13.67 -11.39
N PRO A 265 -19.26 -12.96 -12.16
CA PRO A 265 -19.45 -11.51 -12.04
C PRO A 265 -19.73 -11.01 -10.61
N ASP A 266 -20.26 -11.88 -9.76
CA ASP A 266 -20.65 -11.61 -8.37
C ASP A 266 -19.49 -11.72 -7.38
N GLU A 267 -18.38 -12.31 -7.83
CA GLU A 267 -17.14 -12.50 -7.09
C GLU A 267 -16.01 -11.60 -7.62
N VAL A 268 -16.24 -10.88 -8.74
CA VAL A 268 -15.27 -9.94 -9.31
C VAL A 268 -15.13 -8.69 -8.44
N PHE A 269 -13.90 -8.36 -8.09
CA PHE A 269 -13.55 -7.10 -7.43
C PHE A 269 -13.46 -5.98 -8.48
N TRP A 270 -14.61 -5.40 -8.85
CA TRP A 270 -14.73 -4.47 -9.97
C TRP A 270 -13.86 -3.20 -9.84
N GLY A 271 -13.61 -2.72 -8.63
CA GLY A 271 -12.67 -1.62 -8.37
C GLY A 271 -11.22 -1.95 -8.72
N HIS A 272 -10.76 -3.14 -8.32
CA HIS A 272 -9.42 -3.65 -8.67
C HIS A 272 -9.31 -3.90 -10.16
N LEU A 273 -10.32 -4.51 -10.77
CA LEU A 273 -10.36 -4.72 -12.21
C LEU A 273 -10.24 -3.38 -12.97
N TRP A 274 -11.00 -2.35 -12.57
CA TRP A 274 -10.91 -1.02 -13.18
C TRP A 274 -9.48 -0.47 -13.16
N ILE A 275 -8.76 -0.65 -12.06
CA ILE A 275 -7.38 -0.17 -11.88
C ILE A 275 -6.41 -0.93 -12.76
N ASP A 276 -6.52 -2.26 -12.80
CA ASP A 276 -5.68 -3.11 -13.62
C ASP A 276 -5.88 -2.83 -15.11
N LEU A 277 -7.12 -2.61 -15.53
CA LEU A 277 -7.46 -2.23 -16.90
C LEU A 277 -6.91 -0.84 -17.26
N CYS A 278 -7.03 0.14 -16.35
CA CYS A 278 -6.39 1.46 -16.50
C CYS A 278 -4.85 1.37 -16.55
N ALA A 279 -4.26 0.45 -15.77
CA ALA A 279 -2.81 0.22 -15.80
C ALA A 279 -2.38 -0.42 -17.13
N MET A 280 -3.19 -1.33 -17.67
CA MET A 280 -2.92 -2.06 -18.89
C MET A 280 -3.07 -1.22 -20.15
N SER A 281 -4.11 -0.38 -20.25
CA SER A 281 -4.33 0.54 -21.37
C SER A 281 -3.10 1.41 -21.64
N ARG A 282 -2.38 1.75 -20.57
CA ARG A 282 -1.15 2.54 -20.58
C ARG A 282 0.09 1.81 -21.13
N HIS A 283 0.12 0.49 -21.16
CA HIS A 283 1.28 -0.23 -21.72
C HIS A 283 1.27 -0.25 -23.26
N GLY A 284 0.20 0.28 -23.87
CA GLY A 284 0.00 0.29 -25.30
C GLY A 284 -0.14 -1.12 -25.87
N GLU A 285 -0.35 -1.22 -27.17
CA GLU A 285 -0.57 -2.49 -27.86
C GLU A 285 0.55 -3.53 -27.65
N SER A 286 1.78 -3.06 -27.42
CA SER A 286 2.96 -3.92 -27.21
C SER A 286 3.05 -4.56 -25.82
N GLY A 287 2.17 -4.21 -24.88
CA GLY A 287 2.18 -4.77 -23.52
C GLY A 287 1.89 -6.27 -23.51
N SER A 288 2.76 -7.07 -22.88
CA SER A 288 2.56 -8.53 -22.77
C SER A 288 1.25 -8.92 -22.08
N ALA A 289 0.81 -8.15 -21.09
CA ALA A 289 -0.48 -8.31 -20.42
C ALA A 289 -1.66 -8.06 -21.37
N LEU A 290 -1.60 -7.02 -22.21
CA LEU A 290 -2.64 -6.73 -23.19
C LEU A 290 -2.70 -7.80 -24.29
N GLN A 291 -1.54 -8.27 -24.75
CA GLN A 291 -1.45 -9.36 -25.72
C GLN A 291 -1.99 -10.68 -25.17
N ALA A 292 -1.81 -10.95 -23.87
CA ALA A 292 -2.43 -12.07 -23.19
C ALA A 292 -3.95 -11.88 -23.04
N LEU A 293 -4.41 -10.68 -22.68
CA LEU A 293 -5.84 -10.35 -22.59
C LEU A 293 -6.57 -10.55 -23.92
N ARG A 294 -5.98 -10.12 -25.06
CA ARG A 294 -6.56 -10.29 -26.40
C ARG A 294 -6.78 -11.75 -26.80
N LYS A 295 -6.06 -12.69 -26.17
CA LYS A 295 -6.20 -14.14 -26.40
C LYS A 295 -7.18 -14.79 -25.42
N TRP A 296 -7.60 -14.06 -24.39
CA TRP A 296 -8.48 -14.56 -23.35
C TRP A 296 -9.94 -14.52 -23.80
N SER A 297 -10.71 -15.55 -23.44
CA SER A 297 -12.16 -15.54 -23.69
C SER A 297 -12.86 -14.66 -22.67
N LEU A 298 -13.52 -13.60 -23.13
CA LEU A 298 -14.27 -12.65 -22.30
C LEU A 298 -15.79 -12.71 -22.56
N ASP A 299 -16.25 -13.69 -23.36
CA ASP A 299 -17.61 -13.66 -23.92
C ASP A 299 -18.69 -13.71 -22.85
N GLU A 300 -18.52 -14.54 -21.82
CA GLU A 300 -19.47 -14.63 -20.70
C GLU A 300 -19.52 -13.35 -19.86
N LEU A 301 -18.33 -12.81 -19.52
CA LEU A 301 -18.20 -11.57 -18.75
C LEU A 301 -18.79 -10.38 -19.51
N LEU A 302 -18.60 -10.30 -20.84
CA LEU A 302 -19.08 -9.23 -21.69
C LEU A 302 -20.53 -9.42 -22.17
N ALA A 303 -21.09 -10.62 -22.12
CA ALA A 303 -22.50 -10.86 -22.42
C ALA A 303 -23.41 -10.56 -21.22
N THR A 304 -22.86 -10.58 -20.00
CA THR A 304 -23.62 -10.30 -18.79
C THR A 304 -24.01 -8.81 -18.71
N PRO A 305 -25.30 -8.46 -18.51
CA PRO A 305 -25.71 -7.07 -18.37
C PRO A 305 -25.09 -6.45 -17.10
N PRO A 306 -24.60 -5.19 -17.15
CA PRO A 306 -23.99 -4.56 -16.00
C PRO A 306 -25.02 -4.34 -14.90
N ARG A 307 -24.72 -4.83 -13.70
CA ARG A 307 -25.58 -4.64 -12.51
C ARG A 307 -25.45 -3.24 -11.93
N HIS A 308 -24.24 -2.69 -12.00
CA HIS A 308 -23.89 -1.36 -11.54
C HIS A 308 -22.98 -0.66 -12.55
N ARG A 309 -22.81 0.66 -12.38
CA ARG A 309 -22.12 1.52 -13.33
C ARG A 309 -20.63 1.20 -13.48
N LEU A 310 -19.97 0.82 -12.38
CA LEU A 310 -18.55 0.43 -12.38
C LEU A 310 -18.30 -0.85 -13.19
N MET A 311 -19.20 -1.83 -13.13
CA MET A 311 -19.13 -3.05 -13.94
C MET A 311 -19.25 -2.71 -15.43
N GLY A 312 -20.22 -1.87 -15.79
CA GLY A 312 -20.39 -1.40 -17.17
C GLY A 312 -19.12 -0.73 -17.71
N LEU A 313 -18.53 0.18 -16.93
CA LEU A 313 -17.25 0.82 -17.26
C LEU A 313 -16.11 -0.18 -17.49
N CYS A 314 -15.95 -1.18 -16.62
CA CYS A 314 -14.92 -2.21 -16.78
C CYS A 314 -15.14 -3.06 -18.03
N GLN A 315 -16.39 -3.47 -18.28
CA GLN A 315 -16.75 -4.24 -19.47
C GLN A 315 -16.49 -3.44 -20.75
N ASP A 316 -16.81 -2.15 -20.75
CA ASP A 316 -16.56 -1.28 -21.89
C ASP A 316 -15.07 -1.06 -22.13
N LEU A 317 -14.28 -0.87 -21.07
CA LEU A 317 -12.83 -0.75 -21.19
C LEU A 317 -12.19 -2.06 -21.68
N LEU A 318 -12.70 -3.21 -21.23
CA LEU A 318 -12.32 -4.53 -21.76
C LEU A 318 -12.63 -4.67 -23.25
N ARG A 319 -13.81 -4.23 -23.71
CA ARG A 319 -14.17 -4.21 -25.13
C ARG A 319 -13.17 -3.39 -25.93
N LEU A 320 -12.87 -2.17 -25.48
CA LEU A 320 -11.87 -1.32 -26.13
C LEU A 320 -10.48 -1.96 -26.20
N LEU A 321 -9.98 -2.50 -25.09
CA LEU A 321 -8.65 -3.12 -25.03
C LEU A 321 -8.52 -4.36 -25.91
N THR A 322 -9.64 -5.06 -26.12
CA THR A 322 -9.70 -6.27 -26.96
C THR A 322 -10.17 -6.01 -28.39
N GLY A 323 -10.33 -4.76 -28.79
CA GLY A 323 -10.72 -4.40 -30.16
C GLY A 323 -12.18 -4.73 -30.50
N ARG A 324 -13.04 -4.89 -29.49
CA ARG A 324 -14.48 -5.16 -29.65
C ARG A 324 -15.26 -3.85 -29.60
N ALA A 325 -16.33 -3.76 -30.38
CA ALA A 325 -17.23 -2.61 -30.33
C ALA A 325 -17.83 -2.45 -28.92
N VAL A 326 -17.78 -1.23 -28.40
CA VAL A 326 -18.40 -0.90 -27.11
C VAL A 326 -19.92 -0.87 -27.28
N SER A 327 -20.63 -1.63 -26.43
CA SER A 327 -22.08 -1.82 -26.56
C SER A 327 -22.93 -0.76 -25.85
N ALA A 328 -22.37 0.00 -24.90
CA ALA A 328 -23.11 0.96 -24.08
C ALA A 328 -22.25 2.16 -23.65
N ALA A 329 -22.91 3.22 -23.17
CA ALA A 329 -22.23 4.38 -22.59
C ALA A 329 -21.63 3.99 -21.22
N PRO A 330 -20.49 4.55 -20.82
CA PRO A 330 -19.94 5.83 -21.28
C PRO A 330 -18.91 5.76 -22.41
N LEU A 331 -18.42 4.59 -22.82
CA LEU A 331 -17.37 4.49 -23.85
C LEU A 331 -17.93 4.18 -25.26
N ALA A 332 -19.26 4.17 -25.42
CA ALA A 332 -19.92 3.93 -26.71
C ALA A 332 -19.44 4.90 -27.80
N GLY A 333 -19.15 4.37 -28.99
CA GLY A 333 -18.70 5.16 -30.15
C GLY A 333 -17.20 5.41 -30.19
N ILE A 334 -16.44 5.00 -29.18
CA ILE A 334 -14.98 4.96 -29.29
C ILE A 334 -14.63 3.75 -30.17
N ASP A 335 -14.24 4.02 -31.41
CA ASP A 335 -13.58 3.02 -32.24
C ASP A 335 -12.23 2.72 -31.58
N THR A 336 -11.93 1.43 -31.44
CA THR A 336 -10.73 0.82 -30.82
C THR A 336 -9.52 1.75 -30.65
N TRP A 337 -8.81 1.67 -29.52
CA TRP A 337 -7.57 2.43 -29.26
C TRP A 337 -6.70 2.47 -30.53
N GLN A 338 -6.60 3.66 -31.13
CA GLN A 338 -6.30 3.89 -32.55
C GLN A 338 -5.21 2.98 -33.14
N ASP A 339 -5.55 2.34 -34.26
CA ASP A 339 -4.63 2.12 -35.37
C ASP A 339 -4.21 3.51 -35.90
N GLU A 340 -2.98 3.96 -35.63
CA GLU A 340 -2.08 4.60 -36.61
C GLU A 340 -0.71 5.03 -36.01
N ASP A 341 0.35 4.47 -36.60
CA ASP A 341 1.75 4.89 -36.81
C ASP A 341 2.62 5.62 -35.76
N GLU A 342 2.14 6.10 -34.61
CA GLU A 342 3.05 6.54 -33.53
C GLU A 342 2.60 6.11 -32.12
N PRO A 343 3.40 5.31 -31.39
CA PRO A 343 3.06 4.94 -30.03
C PRO A 343 3.27 6.14 -29.09
N LEU A 344 2.22 6.91 -28.85
CA LEU A 344 2.16 7.86 -27.74
C LEU A 344 2.51 7.10 -26.45
N LYS A 345 3.67 7.40 -25.85
CA LYS A 345 4.16 6.73 -24.64
C LYS A 345 3.28 7.10 -23.45
N PRO A 346 2.49 6.18 -22.90
CA PRO A 346 1.55 6.56 -21.84
C PRO A 346 2.28 6.55 -20.48
N ALA A 347 2.15 7.65 -19.73
CA ALA A 347 2.88 7.90 -18.48
C ALA A 347 2.32 7.10 -17.29
N GLY A 348 3.22 6.46 -16.53
CA GLY A 348 2.99 5.49 -15.45
C GLY A 348 1.84 5.73 -14.44
N TRP A 349 0.59 5.33 -14.73
CA TRP A 349 -0.54 5.12 -13.80
C TRP A 349 -0.18 4.48 -12.43
N LEU A 350 0.77 3.54 -12.36
CA LEU A 350 1.20 2.91 -11.10
C LEU A 350 1.99 3.93 -10.24
N ASN A 351 2.81 4.79 -10.87
CA ASN A 351 3.41 5.96 -10.20
C ASN A 351 2.40 7.07 -9.91
N TRP A 352 1.25 7.08 -10.60
CA TRP A 352 0.17 8.03 -10.40
C TRP A 352 -0.74 7.64 -9.22
N LEU A 353 -1.13 6.36 -9.12
CA LEU A 353 -1.83 5.77 -7.98
C LEU A 353 -0.92 5.70 -6.74
N GLN A 354 0.33 5.24 -6.89
CA GLN A 354 1.33 5.35 -5.82
C GLN A 354 1.62 6.82 -5.47
N GLY A 355 1.36 7.76 -6.39
CA GLY A 355 1.45 9.20 -6.16
C GLY A 355 0.28 9.78 -5.34
N LEU A 356 -0.90 9.16 -5.36
CA LEU A 356 -1.99 9.42 -4.39
C LEU A 356 -1.52 9.08 -2.97
N GLY A 357 -0.73 8.00 -2.85
CA GLY A 357 -0.03 7.44 -1.69
C GLY A 357 1.24 8.12 -1.19
N ARG A 358 1.85 9.01 -1.98
CA ARG A 358 3.24 9.49 -1.79
C ARG A 358 3.36 10.98 -1.52
N SER A 359 2.27 11.74 -1.46
CA SER A 359 2.30 13.12 -0.96
C SER A 359 2.68 13.25 0.52
N ALA A 360 2.98 12.13 1.20
CA ALA A 360 3.73 12.09 2.44
C ALA A 360 4.81 10.99 2.46
N GLY A 361 5.66 10.90 1.42
CA GLY A 361 6.95 10.19 1.52
C GLY A 361 7.41 9.45 0.27
N ALA A 362 8.37 10.06 -0.42
CA ALA A 362 9.38 9.47 -1.30
C ALA A 362 8.90 8.66 -2.52
N SER A 363 9.30 9.11 -3.73
CA SER A 363 9.65 8.13 -4.76
C SER A 363 10.65 7.17 -4.12
N LYS A 364 10.54 5.86 -4.37
CA LYS A 364 11.66 4.97 -4.06
C LYS A 364 12.79 5.36 -5.02
N VAL A 365 13.51 6.41 -4.66
CA VAL A 365 14.91 6.58 -5.00
C VAL A 365 15.49 5.19 -4.73
N LYS A 366 15.97 4.50 -5.77
CA LYS A 366 16.70 3.26 -5.53
C LYS A 366 17.91 3.67 -4.73
N GLU A 367 17.90 3.32 -3.45
CA GLU A 367 18.99 3.55 -2.54
C GLU A 367 19.79 2.25 -2.45
N ARG A 368 21.10 2.36 -2.34
CA ARG A 368 21.98 1.22 -2.04
C ARG A 368 23.01 1.62 -1.01
N LEU A 369 23.45 0.65 -0.22
CA LEU A 369 24.61 0.79 0.63
C LEU A 369 25.86 0.45 -0.18
N VAL A 370 26.90 1.25 0.00
CA VAL A 370 28.25 0.97 -0.51
C VAL A 370 29.25 1.10 0.62
N TRP A 371 30.23 0.21 0.60
CA TRP A 371 31.29 0.15 1.60
C TRP A 371 32.58 0.62 0.97
N ASN A 372 33.14 1.69 1.52
CA ASN A 372 34.39 2.27 1.04
C ASN A 372 35.52 1.91 1.99
N LEU A 373 36.55 1.27 1.46
CA LEU A 373 37.81 1.08 2.20
C LEU A 373 38.69 2.31 2.00
N LEU A 374 38.99 3.02 3.08
CA LEU A 374 39.83 4.23 3.03
C LEU A 374 41.32 3.88 2.96
N LEU A 375 42.08 4.66 2.21
CA LEU A 375 43.52 4.43 1.96
C LEU A 375 44.42 4.66 3.19
N GLU A 376 43.94 5.42 4.19
CA GLU A 376 44.73 5.84 5.35
C GLU A 376 44.70 4.85 6.54
N GLY A 377 44.02 3.71 6.40
CA GLY A 377 44.00 2.63 7.41
C GLY A 377 42.81 1.68 7.20
N PRO A 378 42.65 0.62 8.03
CA PRO A 378 41.51 -0.30 7.98
C PRO A 378 40.28 0.40 8.55
N THR A 379 39.81 1.43 7.84
CA THR A 379 38.64 2.21 8.20
C THR A 379 37.63 2.01 7.10
N LEU A 380 36.52 1.40 7.48
CA LEU A 380 35.40 1.18 6.61
C LEU A 380 34.48 2.39 6.71
N GLU A 381 34.06 2.93 5.58
CA GLU A 381 33.03 3.96 5.52
C GLU A 381 31.80 3.39 4.83
N CYS A 382 30.62 3.58 5.43
CA CYS A 382 29.37 3.22 4.78
C CYS A 382 28.70 4.47 4.20
N ARG A 383 28.25 4.37 2.95
CA ARG A 383 27.48 5.42 2.29
C ARG A 383 26.19 4.90 1.70
N VAL A 384 25.15 5.71 1.79
CA VAL A 384 23.88 5.49 1.08
C VAL A 384 23.90 6.27 -0.22
N GLN A 385 23.96 5.57 -1.35
CA GLN A 385 23.86 6.15 -2.68
C GLN A 385 22.43 6.13 -3.19
N LYS A 386 22.10 7.07 -4.07
CA LYS A 386 20.77 7.26 -4.66
C LYS A 386 20.89 7.14 -6.17
N LEU A 387 20.01 6.38 -6.82
CA LEU A 387 19.94 6.34 -8.27
C LEU A 387 19.27 7.62 -8.78
N GLY A 388 20.02 8.45 -9.50
CA GLY A 388 19.52 9.67 -10.11
C GLY A 388 18.65 9.40 -11.33
N VAL A 389 17.93 10.44 -11.77
CA VAL A 389 17.00 10.38 -12.92
C VAL A 389 17.70 10.01 -14.23
N LYS A 390 19.02 10.26 -14.33
CA LYS A 390 19.88 9.90 -15.47
C LYS A 390 20.42 8.46 -15.42
N GLY A 391 20.05 7.67 -14.41
CA GLY A 391 20.57 6.31 -14.21
C GLY A 391 21.95 6.24 -13.54
N GLU A 392 22.50 7.37 -13.11
CA GLU A 392 23.79 7.44 -12.40
C GLU A 392 23.58 7.42 -10.88
N TRP A 393 24.48 6.73 -10.17
CA TRP A 393 24.48 6.72 -8.71
C TRP A 393 25.10 8.01 -8.16
N THR A 394 24.48 8.62 -7.16
CA THR A 394 25.07 9.76 -6.45
C THR A 394 26.34 9.34 -5.69
N ALA A 395 27.18 10.33 -5.35
CA ALA A 395 28.37 10.12 -4.50
C ALA A 395 28.06 9.50 -3.12
N GLY A 396 26.78 9.57 -2.71
CA GLY A 396 26.24 8.99 -1.50
C GLY A 396 26.46 9.86 -0.25
N ARG A 397 25.56 9.72 0.73
CA ARG A 397 25.74 10.33 2.06
C ARG A 397 26.46 9.35 2.98
N ARG A 398 27.42 9.84 3.77
CA ARG A 398 28.05 9.05 4.84
C ARG A 398 27.03 8.72 5.92
N VAL A 399 27.07 7.48 6.41
CA VAL A 399 26.24 6.99 7.52
C VAL A 399 27.14 6.52 8.63
N ASP A 400 26.74 6.81 9.87
CA ASP A 400 27.40 6.24 11.04
C ASP A 400 27.12 4.73 11.12
N LEU A 401 28.19 3.95 11.11
CA LEU A 401 28.17 2.49 11.10
C LEU A 401 27.45 1.90 12.30
N ALA A 402 27.51 2.57 13.46
CA ALA A 402 26.78 2.14 14.66
C ALA A 402 25.26 2.23 14.50
N LEU A 403 24.78 3.05 13.55
CA LEU A 403 23.36 3.34 13.33
C LEU A 403 22.80 2.69 12.06
N VAL A 404 23.64 2.14 11.19
CA VAL A 404 23.24 1.57 9.87
C VAL A 404 22.13 0.53 10.03
N SER A 405 22.28 -0.43 10.95
CA SER A 405 21.31 -1.51 11.18
C SER A 405 19.95 -1.01 11.68
N SER A 406 19.93 0.12 12.38
CA SER A 406 18.71 0.73 12.93
C SER A 406 18.03 1.70 11.95
N GLN A 407 18.81 2.41 11.13
CA GLN A 407 18.30 3.48 10.25
C GLN A 407 18.01 2.98 8.83
N TYR A 408 18.70 1.93 8.37
CA TYR A 408 18.60 1.39 7.01
C TYR A 408 18.45 -0.13 6.95
N PRO A 409 17.62 -0.78 7.79
CA PRO A 409 17.51 -2.24 7.84
C PRO A 409 17.05 -2.86 6.51
N THR A 410 16.29 -2.11 5.71
CA THR A 410 15.73 -2.55 4.42
C THR A 410 16.72 -2.46 3.26
N LEU A 411 17.88 -1.82 3.45
CA LEU A 411 18.94 -1.72 2.44
C LEU A 411 20.07 -2.75 2.64
N LEU A 412 20.02 -3.52 3.73
CA LEU A 412 21.04 -4.48 4.13
C LEU A 412 20.73 -5.87 3.58
N GLY A 413 21.64 -6.40 2.77
CA GLY A 413 21.68 -7.80 2.37
C GLY A 413 22.35 -8.69 3.43
N GLU A 414 22.39 -9.99 3.17
CA GLU A 414 22.98 -10.98 4.09
C GLU A 414 24.47 -10.70 4.35
N GLU A 415 25.20 -10.27 3.33
CA GLU A 415 26.62 -9.92 3.40
C GLU A 415 26.86 -8.65 4.23
N ASP A 416 25.96 -7.66 4.14
CA ASP A 416 26.04 -6.44 4.94
C ASP A 416 25.79 -6.74 6.44
N TRP A 417 24.83 -7.65 6.72
CA TRP A 417 24.55 -8.13 8.08
C TRP A 417 25.69 -8.96 8.65
N ALA A 418 26.42 -9.71 7.82
CA ALA A 418 27.62 -10.42 8.25
C ALA A 418 28.73 -9.43 8.67
N LEU A 419 29.01 -8.41 7.84
CA LEU A 419 29.98 -7.37 8.14
C LEU A 419 29.64 -6.61 9.43
N LEU A 420 28.40 -6.15 9.59
CA LEU A 420 27.98 -5.38 10.76
C LEU A 420 28.03 -6.17 12.07
N ARG A 421 27.88 -7.50 12.03
CA ARG A 421 27.98 -8.35 13.23
C ARG A 421 29.39 -8.44 13.79
N GLN A 422 30.40 -8.24 12.95
CA GLN A 422 31.82 -8.27 13.31
C GLN A 422 32.39 -6.84 13.49
N TYR A 423 31.83 -5.86 12.79
CA TYR A 423 32.24 -4.46 12.87
C TYR A 423 32.07 -3.89 14.28
N GLY A 424 33.12 -3.24 14.81
CA GLY A 424 33.12 -2.63 16.16
C GLY A 424 33.40 -3.61 17.31
N LYS A 425 33.57 -4.91 17.03
CA LYS A 425 34.03 -5.91 18.02
C LYS A 425 35.55 -6.14 17.97
N GLU A 426 36.19 -5.67 16.91
CA GLU A 426 37.64 -5.81 16.67
C GLU A 426 38.29 -4.43 16.72
N ASP A 427 39.48 -4.34 17.34
CA ASP A 427 40.31 -3.12 17.39
C ASP A 427 40.84 -2.73 15.99
N ARG A 428 41.85 -1.85 15.91
CA ARG A 428 42.50 -1.38 14.66
C ARG A 428 43.05 -2.49 13.73
N HIS A 429 42.94 -3.76 14.08
CA HIS A 429 43.37 -4.91 13.27
C HIS A 429 42.20 -5.86 13.05
N TRP A 430 41.64 -5.83 11.83
CA TRP A 430 40.57 -6.76 11.44
C TRP A 430 41.10 -8.18 11.27
N SER A 431 40.29 -9.16 11.69
CA SER A 431 40.60 -10.58 11.58
C SER A 431 40.66 -11.06 10.13
N HIS A 432 41.36 -12.17 9.89
CA HIS A 432 41.37 -12.81 8.56
C HIS A 432 39.95 -13.15 8.08
N GLU A 433 39.07 -13.53 9.00
CA GLU A 433 37.65 -13.79 8.70
C GLU A 433 36.94 -12.52 8.21
N PHE A 434 37.12 -11.39 8.91
CA PHE A 434 36.57 -10.10 8.50
C PHE A 434 37.11 -9.66 7.12
N TRP A 435 38.41 -9.81 6.88
CA TRP A 435 39.01 -9.54 5.57
C TRP A 435 38.44 -10.44 4.47
N THR A 436 38.16 -11.71 4.77
CA THR A 436 37.54 -12.67 3.85
C THR A 436 36.13 -12.25 3.49
N GLN A 437 35.33 -11.82 4.48
CA GLN A 437 33.98 -11.29 4.26
C GLN A 437 34.01 -10.00 3.43
N LEU A 438 34.94 -9.09 3.74
CA LEU A 438 35.09 -7.83 3.02
C LEU A 438 35.49 -8.06 1.55
N ALA A 439 36.43 -8.97 1.29
CA ALA A 439 36.88 -9.32 -0.06
C ALA A 439 35.78 -9.95 -0.92
N ALA A 440 34.87 -10.71 -0.30
CA ALA A 440 33.72 -11.31 -0.96
C ALA A 440 32.55 -10.33 -1.15
N HIS A 441 32.60 -9.12 -0.56
CA HIS A 441 31.44 -8.24 -0.50
C HIS A 441 31.08 -7.64 -1.88
N PRO A 442 29.82 -7.78 -2.35
CA PRO A 442 29.43 -7.37 -3.70
C PRO A 442 29.47 -5.85 -3.93
N HIS A 443 29.43 -5.08 -2.84
CA HIS A 443 29.36 -3.61 -2.85
C HIS A 443 30.56 -2.92 -2.17
N LEU A 444 31.77 -3.51 -2.31
CA LEU A 444 33.01 -2.89 -1.86
C LEU A 444 33.61 -1.97 -2.95
N TYR A 445 33.93 -0.73 -2.56
CA TYR A 445 34.46 0.30 -3.45
C TYR A 445 35.65 1.04 -2.81
N ASN A 446 36.44 1.75 -3.64
CA ASN A 446 37.46 2.69 -3.16
C ASN A 446 36.87 4.10 -2.95
N ALA A 447 37.67 5.01 -2.39
CA ALA A 447 37.27 6.40 -2.15
C ALA A 447 36.86 7.15 -3.44
N GLN A 448 37.31 6.68 -4.61
CA GLN A 448 36.98 7.20 -5.94
C GLN A 448 35.74 6.54 -6.56
N GLY A 449 35.07 5.62 -5.86
CA GLY A 449 33.83 4.97 -6.31
C GLY A 449 34.03 3.81 -7.29
N GLN A 450 35.24 3.29 -7.44
CA GLN A 450 35.56 2.11 -8.25
C GLN A 450 35.44 0.83 -7.42
N ARG A 451 34.89 -0.24 -8.00
CA ARG A 451 34.71 -1.52 -7.31
C ARG A 451 36.07 -2.13 -6.96
N LEU A 452 36.26 -2.52 -5.71
CA LEU A 452 37.48 -3.17 -5.26
C LEU A 452 37.35 -4.70 -5.32
N GLN A 453 38.44 -5.36 -5.71
CA GLN A 453 38.65 -6.78 -5.50
C GLN A 453 39.89 -6.93 -4.63
N LEU A 454 39.72 -7.45 -3.41
CA LEU A 454 40.82 -7.67 -2.49
C LEU A 454 41.42 -9.06 -2.76
N ALA A 455 42.70 -9.10 -3.11
CA ALA A 455 43.43 -10.36 -3.25
C ALA A 455 44.00 -10.77 -1.89
N LEU A 456 43.36 -11.74 -1.22
CA LEU A 456 43.77 -12.20 0.11
C LEU A 456 44.90 -13.25 0.08
N THR A 457 45.23 -13.78 -1.10
CA THR A 457 46.10 -14.95 -1.28
C THR A 457 47.46 -14.62 -1.90
N GLN A 458 47.76 -13.35 -2.18
CA GLN A 458 49.05 -12.96 -2.74
C GLN A 458 49.98 -12.40 -1.65
N PRO A 459 51.16 -12.99 -1.42
CA PRO A 459 52.17 -12.35 -0.60
C PRO A 459 52.60 -11.04 -1.30
N LEU A 460 52.48 -9.91 -0.61
CA LEU A 460 53.06 -8.64 -1.06
C LEU A 460 54.59 -8.77 -1.03
N ILE A 461 55.20 -9.09 -2.17
CA ILE A 461 56.65 -8.99 -2.34
C ILE A 461 56.99 -7.51 -2.43
N TYR A 462 57.46 -6.93 -1.31
CA TYR A 462 58.19 -5.66 -1.36
C TYR A 462 59.57 -5.92 -1.98
N LEU A 463 59.72 -5.64 -3.27
CA LEU A 463 61.05 -5.41 -3.85
C LEU A 463 61.46 -3.99 -3.48
N THR A 464 62.16 -3.83 -2.35
CA THR A 464 63.01 -2.65 -2.17
C THR A 464 64.22 -2.81 -3.09
N ALA A 465 64.20 -2.09 -4.21
CA ALA A 465 65.37 -1.94 -5.07
C ALA A 465 65.90 -0.51 -4.93
N GLY A 466 67.14 -0.39 -4.41
CA GLY A 466 68.03 0.78 -4.61
C GLY A 466 67.76 1.99 -3.74
#